data_AF-A0A0M0L0S0-F1
#
_entry.id   AF-A0A0M0L0S0-F1
#
_cell.length_a   1.000
_cell.length_b   1.000
_cell.length_c   1.000
_cell.angle_alpha   90.00
_cell.angle_beta   90.00
_cell.angle_gamma   90.00
#
_symmetry.space_group_name_H-M   'P 1'
#
loop_
_entity.id
_entity.type
_entity.pdbx_description
1 polymer ?
#
loop_
_entity_poly.entity_id
_entity_poly.type
_entity_poly.pdbx_seq_one_letter_code
_entity_poly.pdbx_strand_id
1 'polypeptide(L)'
;MTIIPVLLTFLGGVLLSGQSSVNGKLSNRIGTLETAFITFMSGSLFLALWLIFFGDGNLLNIAHAPKWQLIAVFFGVGYLFLTILAVPKIGVTAANITAIVGQIGAGFIIDQFGLFGGEVIHFDWSRLVGLIFMLLALVLIFSDNEGSKSS
;
A
#
# COMPACT_ATOMS: atom_id res chain seq x y z
N MET A 1 5.83 -17.88 -15.37
CA MET A 1 6.22 -16.96 -14.28
C MET A 1 7.37 -16.11 -14.79
N THR A 2 7.10 -14.85 -15.16
CA THR A 2 8.15 -13.92 -15.57
C THR A 2 8.80 -13.36 -14.30
N ILE A 3 10.11 -13.52 -14.12
CA ILE A 3 10.80 -13.12 -12.87
C ILE A 3 10.89 -11.60 -12.70
N ILE A 4 10.81 -10.86 -13.82
CA ILE A 4 10.96 -9.40 -13.86
C ILE A 4 9.86 -8.69 -13.03
N PRO A 5 8.55 -8.93 -13.21
CA PRO A 5 7.49 -8.37 -12.36
C PRO A 5 7.70 -8.61 -10.87
N VAL A 6 8.17 -9.82 -10.50
CA VAL A 6 8.44 -10.15 -9.09
C VAL A 6 9.50 -9.22 -8.52
N LEU A 7 10.62 -9.04 -9.22
CA LEU A 7 11.69 -8.13 -8.79
C LEU A 7 11.22 -6.66 -8.73
N LEU A 8 10.42 -6.22 -9.70
CA LEU A 8 9.87 -4.86 -9.71
C LEU A 8 8.94 -4.60 -8.51
N THR A 9 8.03 -5.53 -8.22
CA THR A 9 7.13 -5.42 -7.06
C THR A 9 7.88 -5.49 -5.73
N PHE A 10 8.94 -6.30 -5.66
CA PHE A 10 9.82 -6.34 -4.50
C PHE A 10 10.50 -4.99 -4.25
N LEU A 11 11.07 -4.38 -5.30
CA LEU A 11 11.64 -3.03 -5.22
C LEU A 11 10.58 -1.99 -4.83
N GLY A 12 9.35 -2.13 -5.33
CA GLY A 12 8.20 -1.33 -4.89
C GLY A 12 7.97 -1.41 -3.38
N GLY A 13 8.04 -2.61 -2.79
CA GLY A 13 7.94 -2.80 -1.35
C GLY A 13 9.07 -2.15 -0.54
N VAL A 14 10.31 -2.16 -1.07
CA VAL A 14 11.46 -1.47 -0.48
C VAL A 14 11.23 0.05 -0.47
N LEU A 15 10.81 0.61 -1.61
CA LEU A 15 10.50 2.03 -1.73
C LEU A 15 9.37 2.44 -0.79
N LEU A 16 8.31 1.63 -0.71
CA LEU A 16 7.16 1.89 0.16
C LEU A 16 7.52 1.85 1.65
N SER A 17 8.46 0.99 2.03
CA SER A 17 9.00 0.96 3.39
C SER A 17 9.83 2.21 3.72
N GLY A 18 10.66 2.67 2.76
CA GLY A 18 11.37 3.94 2.87
C GLY A 18 10.42 5.13 3.02
N GLN A 19 9.39 5.19 2.17
CA GLN A 19 8.34 6.22 2.23
C GLN A 19 7.66 6.24 3.60
N SER A 20 7.26 5.08 4.12
CA SER A 20 6.58 4.98 5.41
C SER A 20 7.44 5.52 6.55
N SER A 21 8.75 5.24 6.54
CA SER A 21 9.72 5.78 7.50
C SER A 21 9.86 7.30 7.42
N VAL A 22 10.06 7.83 6.21
CA VAL A 22 10.22 9.28 5.98
C VAL A 22 8.94 10.03 6.36
N ASN A 23 7.78 9.53 5.92
CA ASN A 23 6.51 10.17 6.19
C ASN A 23 6.11 10.07 7.66
N GLY A 24 6.40 8.96 8.34
CA GLY A 24 6.20 8.87 9.79
C GLY A 24 6.98 9.96 10.55
N LYS A 25 8.24 10.18 10.18
CA LYS A 25 9.07 11.25 10.77
C LYS A 25 8.55 12.65 10.41
N LEU A 26 8.13 12.85 9.16
CA LEU A 26 7.59 14.14 8.71
C LEU A 26 6.25 14.45 9.41
N SER A 27 5.40 13.45 9.62
CA SER A 27 4.13 13.58 10.33
C SER A 27 4.29 14.10 11.75
N ASN A 28 5.35 13.69 12.45
CA ASN A 28 5.64 14.21 13.79
C ASN A 28 6.07 15.68 13.79
N ARG A 29 6.47 16.23 12.64
CA ARG A 29 6.93 17.63 12.51
C ARG A 29 5.84 18.57 12.05
N ILE A 30 5.03 18.15 11.08
CA ILE A 30 4.08 19.05 10.40
C ILE A 30 2.63 18.59 10.46
N GLY A 31 2.34 17.42 11.04
CA GLY A 31 1.01 16.84 11.07
C GLY A 31 0.79 15.78 9.99
N THR A 32 -0.16 14.88 10.25
CA THR A 32 -0.44 13.70 9.41
C THR A 32 -1.07 14.10 8.07
N LEU A 33 -2.04 15.03 8.10
CA LEU A 33 -2.77 15.44 6.90
C LEU A 33 -1.86 16.25 5.96
N GLU A 34 -1.06 17.14 6.53
CA GLU A 34 -0.05 17.97 5.85
C GLU A 34 1.01 17.09 5.20
N THR A 35 1.49 16.08 5.92
CA THR A 35 2.45 15.09 5.38
C THR A 35 1.85 14.30 4.22
N ALA A 36 0.61 13.82 4.37
CA ALA A 36 -0.08 13.11 3.30
C ALA A 36 -0.26 14.00 2.05
N PHE A 37 -0.69 15.25 2.25
CA PHE A 37 -0.86 16.23 1.17
C PHE A 37 0.45 16.51 0.43
N ILE A 38 1.53 16.83 1.14
CA ILE A 38 2.84 17.12 0.53
C ILE A 38 3.39 15.89 -0.19
N THR A 39 3.24 14.70 0.38
CA THR A 39 3.67 13.44 -0.27
C THR A 39 2.92 13.23 -1.58
N PHE A 40 1.58 13.36 -1.58
CA PHE A 40 0.79 13.21 -2.80
C PHE A 40 1.08 14.30 -3.83
N MET A 41 1.21 15.55 -3.41
CA MET A 41 1.48 16.68 -4.30
C MET A 41 2.85 16.52 -4.97
N SER A 42 3.90 16.23 -4.20
CA SER A 42 5.25 16.01 -4.74
C SER A 42 5.31 14.77 -5.63
N GLY A 43 4.69 13.66 -5.23
CA GLY A 43 4.60 12.44 -6.05
C GLY A 43 3.85 12.67 -7.36
N SER A 44 2.73 13.41 -7.31
CA SER A 44 1.96 13.77 -8.51
C SER A 44 2.75 14.66 -9.46
N LEU A 45 3.51 15.62 -8.93
CA LEU A 45 4.38 16.48 -9.74
C LEU A 45 5.49 15.68 -10.41
N PHE A 46 6.14 14.78 -9.67
CA PHE A 46 7.17 13.90 -10.21
C PHE A 46 6.61 12.97 -11.29
N LEU A 47 5.44 12.36 -11.06
CA LEU A 47 4.75 11.54 -12.06
C LEU A 47 4.32 12.33 -13.28
N ALA A 48 3.86 13.58 -13.12
CA ALA A 48 3.50 14.43 -14.24
C ALA A 48 4.70 14.75 -15.13
N LEU A 49 5.87 15.02 -14.53
CA LEU A 49 7.12 15.19 -15.28
C LEU A 49 7.51 13.90 -15.99
N TRP A 50 7.48 12.77 -15.29
CA TRP A 50 7.79 11.45 -15.86
C TRP A 50 6.87 11.12 -17.05
N LEU A 51 5.58 11.44 -16.92
CA LEU A 51 4.57 11.22 -17.95
C LEU A 51 4.87 11.97 -19.26
N ILE A 52 5.41 13.19 -19.19
CA ILE A 52 5.75 13.99 -20.38
C ILE A 52 6.82 13.29 -21.23
N PHE A 53 7.78 12.61 -20.60
CA PHE A 53 8.91 11.99 -21.30
C PHE A 53 8.68 10.52 -21.67
N PHE A 54 7.94 9.78 -20.84
CA PHE A 54 7.82 8.32 -20.96
C PHE A 54 6.38 7.83 -21.12
N GLY A 55 5.38 8.72 -21.10
CA GLY A 55 3.98 8.35 -21.27
C GLY A 55 3.66 7.96 -22.70
N ASP A 56 3.07 6.78 -22.88
CA ASP A 56 2.60 6.24 -24.15
C ASP A 56 1.06 6.16 -24.25
N GLY A 57 0.35 6.47 -23.16
CA GLY A 57 -1.11 6.49 -23.08
C GLY A 57 -1.76 7.82 -23.50
N ASN A 58 -3.10 7.88 -23.39
CA ASN A 58 -3.88 9.09 -23.65
C ASN A 58 -4.73 9.49 -22.43
N LEU A 59 -4.32 10.58 -21.75
CA LEU A 59 -5.02 11.11 -20.58
C LEU A 59 -6.47 11.52 -20.86
N LEU A 60 -6.80 11.96 -22.08
CA LEU A 60 -8.16 12.41 -22.43
C LEU A 60 -9.19 11.29 -22.35
N ASN A 61 -8.74 10.02 -22.41
CA ASN A 61 -9.62 8.86 -22.26
C ASN A 61 -10.27 8.77 -20.87
N ILE A 62 -9.78 9.51 -19.87
CA ILE A 62 -10.45 9.60 -18.55
C ILE A 62 -11.90 10.10 -18.66
N ALA A 63 -12.22 10.91 -19.68
CA ALA A 63 -13.58 11.40 -19.93
C ALA A 63 -14.54 10.27 -20.34
N HIS A 64 -14.00 9.17 -20.87
CA HIS A 64 -14.76 7.99 -21.30
C HIS A 64 -14.67 6.82 -20.31
N ALA A 65 -13.80 6.93 -19.29
CA ALA A 65 -13.64 5.90 -18.28
C ALA A 65 -14.88 5.82 -17.36
N PRO A 66 -15.27 4.62 -16.90
CA PRO A 66 -16.31 4.48 -15.88
C PRO A 66 -15.97 5.28 -14.62
N LYS A 67 -16.82 6.24 -14.24
CA LYS A 67 -16.56 7.18 -13.13
C LYS A 67 -16.26 6.51 -11.79
N TRP A 68 -16.75 5.29 -11.58
CA TRP A 68 -16.44 4.53 -10.35
C TRP A 68 -14.95 4.22 -10.23
N GLN A 69 -14.20 4.10 -11.33
CA GLN A 69 -12.75 3.84 -11.30
C GLN A 69 -11.97 5.01 -10.69
N LEU A 70 -12.54 6.22 -10.68
CA LEU A 70 -11.94 7.38 -10.01
C LEU A 70 -11.86 7.20 -8.49
N ILE A 71 -12.64 6.26 -7.92
CA ILE A 71 -12.53 5.93 -6.50
C ILE A 71 -11.16 5.36 -6.11
N ALA A 72 -10.39 4.86 -7.09
CA ALA A 72 -9.03 4.35 -6.88
C ALA A 72 -8.11 5.35 -6.18
N VAL A 73 -8.29 6.65 -6.45
CA VAL A 73 -7.53 7.72 -5.79
C VAL A 73 -7.77 7.70 -4.28
N PHE A 74 -9.01 7.47 -3.84
CA PHE A 74 -9.34 7.42 -2.42
C PHE A 74 -8.75 6.19 -1.71
N PHE A 75 -8.63 5.05 -2.39
CA PHE A 75 -7.96 3.89 -1.81
C PHE A 75 -6.47 4.16 -1.59
N GLY A 76 -5.78 4.75 -2.57
CA GLY A 76 -4.37 5.12 -2.45
C GLY A 76 -4.13 6.18 -1.36
N VAL A 77 -4.94 7.24 -1.37
CA VAL A 77 -4.85 8.33 -0.38
C VAL A 77 -5.17 7.82 1.03
N GLY A 78 -6.23 7.03 1.18
CA GLY A 78 -6.60 6.43 2.45
C GLY A 78 -5.53 5.50 3.00
N TYR A 79 -4.99 4.62 2.16
CA TYR A 79 -3.88 3.73 2.55
C TYR A 79 -2.67 4.53 3.04
N LEU A 80 -2.24 5.55 2.29
CA LEU A 80 -1.12 6.39 2.69
C LEU A 80 -1.41 7.09 4.02
N PHE A 81 -2.56 7.76 4.14
CA PHE A 81 -2.93 8.52 5.33
C PHE A 81 -2.94 7.63 6.59
N LEU A 82 -3.57 6.45 6.52
CA LEU A 82 -3.61 5.50 7.62
C LEU A 82 -2.21 5.01 8.00
N THR A 83 -1.35 4.79 7.01
CA THR A 83 0.04 4.38 7.25
C THR A 83 0.83 5.50 7.94
N ILE A 84 0.70 6.76 7.48
CA ILE A 84 1.35 7.93 8.09
C ILE A 84 0.87 8.13 9.54
N LEU A 85 -0.41 7.88 9.82
CA LEU A 85 -0.97 7.93 11.17
C LEU A 85 -0.43 6.81 12.08
N ALA A 86 -0.23 5.61 11.54
CA ALA A 86 0.17 4.42 12.28
C ALA A 86 1.67 4.39 12.60
N VAL A 87 2.53 4.73 11.62
CA VAL A 87 3.99 4.58 11.73
C VAL A 87 4.58 5.22 12.98
N PRO A 88 4.23 6.47 13.37
CA PRO A 88 4.76 7.08 14.60
C PRO A 88 4.39 6.34 15.89
N LYS A 89 3.30 5.54 15.89
CA LYS A 89 2.75 4.89 17.08
C LYS A 89 3.28 3.47 17.27
N ILE A 90 3.35 2.71 16.18
CA ILE A 90 3.69 1.27 16.19
C ILE A 90 4.98 0.94 15.44
N GLY A 91 5.63 1.93 14.83
CA GLY A 91 6.85 1.75 14.02
C GLY A 91 6.55 1.34 12.57
N VAL A 92 7.58 1.45 11.73
CA VAL A 92 7.48 1.21 10.27
C VAL A 92 7.15 -0.25 9.96
N THR A 93 7.90 -1.18 10.57
CA THR A 93 7.76 -2.61 10.30
C THR A 93 6.35 -3.10 10.64
N ALA A 94 5.85 -2.79 11.85
CA ALA A 94 4.53 -3.20 12.29
C ALA A 94 3.41 -2.58 11.44
N ALA A 95 3.52 -1.29 11.08
CA ALA A 95 2.55 -0.64 10.19
C ALA A 95 2.50 -1.31 8.79
N ASN A 96 3.66 -1.60 8.21
CA ASN A 96 3.74 -2.21 6.88
C ASN A 96 3.24 -3.65 6.86
N ILE A 97 3.61 -4.49 7.84
CA ILE A 97 3.10 -5.87 7.87
C ILE A 97 1.59 -5.91 8.13
N THR A 98 1.07 -5.01 8.98
CA THR A 98 -0.39 -4.86 9.18
C THR A 98 -1.09 -4.52 7.87
N ALA A 99 -0.53 -3.57 7.12
CA ALA A 99 -1.06 -3.19 5.81
C ALA A 99 -1.01 -4.35 4.80
N ILE A 100 0.10 -5.08 4.72
CA ILE A 100 0.25 -6.24 3.81
C ILE A 100 -0.79 -7.31 4.13
N VAL A 101 -0.97 -7.65 5.41
CA VAL A 101 -2.01 -8.61 5.84
C VAL A 101 -3.40 -8.16 5.38
N GLY A 102 -3.73 -6.88 5.58
CA GLY A 102 -5.01 -6.30 5.14
C GLY A 102 -5.17 -6.32 3.61
N GLN A 103 -4.11 -5.98 2.87
CA GLN A 103 -4.08 -5.98 1.41
C GLN A 103 -4.31 -7.38 0.83
N ILE A 104 -3.64 -8.41 1.38
CA ILE A 104 -3.82 -9.79 0.90
C ILE A 104 -5.21 -10.33 1.28
N GLY A 105 -5.68 -10.07 2.50
CA GLY A 105 -7.03 -10.46 2.91
C GLY A 105 -8.12 -9.84 2.04
N ALA A 106 -8.03 -8.53 1.78
CA ALA A 106 -8.93 -7.84 0.85
C ALA A 106 -8.77 -8.35 -0.59
N GLY A 107 -7.53 -8.63 -1.03
CA GLY A 107 -7.22 -9.20 -2.33
C GLY A 107 -7.92 -10.54 -2.57
N PHE A 108 -7.98 -11.41 -1.56
CA PHE A 108 -8.71 -12.67 -1.67
C PHE A 108 -10.22 -12.48 -1.84
N ILE A 109 -10.81 -11.48 -1.17
CA ILE A 109 -12.22 -11.14 -1.33
C ILE A 109 -12.46 -10.59 -2.75
N ILE A 110 -11.59 -9.70 -3.22
CA ILE A 110 -11.66 -9.12 -4.57
C ILE A 110 -11.61 -10.22 -5.63
N ASP A 111 -10.62 -11.12 -5.52
CA ASP A 111 -10.40 -12.26 -6.41
C ASP A 111 -11.58 -13.23 -6.41
N GLN A 112 -12.08 -13.63 -5.24
CA GLN A 112 -13.15 -14.61 -5.08
C GLN A 112 -14.47 -14.15 -5.71
N PHE A 113 -14.74 -12.85 -5.68
CA PHE A 113 -15.98 -12.28 -6.21
C PHE A 113 -15.80 -11.57 -7.56
N GLY A 114 -14.59 -11.56 -8.13
CA GLY A 114 -14.29 -10.83 -9.37
C GLY A 114 -14.62 -9.34 -9.26
N LEU A 115 -14.43 -8.74 -8.07
CA LEU A 115 -14.77 -7.34 -7.84
C LEU A 115 -13.98 -6.44 -8.79
N PHE A 116 -14.54 -5.27 -9.11
CA PHE A 116 -13.94 -4.28 -10.01
C PHE A 116 -13.69 -4.78 -11.44
N GLY A 117 -14.41 -5.82 -11.87
CA GLY A 117 -14.30 -6.38 -13.23
C GLY A 117 -13.09 -7.31 -13.41
N GLY A 118 -12.51 -7.79 -12.31
CA GLY A 118 -11.46 -8.81 -12.34
C GLY A 118 -11.99 -10.21 -12.66
N GLU A 119 -11.09 -11.11 -13.05
CA GLU A 119 -11.42 -12.53 -13.19
C GLU A 119 -11.69 -13.16 -11.82
N VAL A 120 -12.65 -14.08 -11.77
CA VAL A 120 -12.95 -14.83 -10.55
C VAL A 120 -11.85 -15.86 -10.33
N ILE A 121 -11.05 -15.65 -9.28
CA ILE A 121 -10.05 -16.61 -8.83
C ILE A 121 -10.55 -17.26 -7.54
N HIS A 122 -10.88 -18.55 -7.65
CA HIS A 122 -11.46 -19.28 -6.53
C HIS A 122 -10.48 -19.38 -5.35
N PHE A 123 -11.01 -19.17 -4.16
CA PHE A 123 -10.30 -19.35 -2.91
C PHE A 123 -9.83 -20.80 -2.77
N ASP A 124 -8.53 -20.98 -2.53
CA ASP A 124 -7.92 -22.29 -2.26
C ASP A 124 -7.32 -22.35 -0.85
N TRP A 125 -7.01 -23.56 -0.42
CA TRP A 125 -6.46 -23.79 0.92
C TRP A 125 -5.06 -23.19 1.10
N SER A 126 -4.28 -23.10 0.02
CA SER A 126 -2.92 -22.53 0.04
C SER A 126 -2.95 -21.04 0.39
N ARG A 127 -3.90 -20.29 -0.17
CA ARG A 127 -4.15 -18.88 0.13
C ARG A 127 -4.50 -18.68 1.60
N LEU A 128 -5.39 -19.51 2.15
CA LEU A 128 -5.74 -19.46 3.58
C LEU A 128 -4.51 -19.68 4.48
N VAL A 129 -3.74 -20.72 4.20
CA VAL A 129 -2.53 -21.06 4.96
C VAL A 129 -1.51 -19.92 4.90
N GLY A 130 -1.31 -19.32 3.71
CA GLY A 130 -0.45 -18.15 3.56
C GLY A 130 -0.88 -16.96 4.41
N LEU A 131 -2.19 -16.67 4.45
CA LEU A 131 -2.74 -15.61 5.30
C LEU A 131 -2.54 -15.88 6.79
N ILE A 132 -2.73 -17.12 7.23
CA ILE A 132 -2.45 -17.53 8.61
C ILE A 132 -0.99 -17.30 8.97
N PHE A 133 -0.05 -17.68 8.09
CA PHE A 133 1.38 -17.44 8.34
C PHE A 133 1.72 -15.94 8.43
N MET A 134 1.12 -15.10 7.59
CA MET A 134 1.32 -13.65 7.69
C MET A 134 0.74 -13.07 8.99
N LEU A 135 -0.41 -13.58 9.46
CA LEU A 135 -0.97 -13.20 10.76
C LEU A 135 -0.08 -13.63 11.92
N LEU A 136 0.51 -14.84 11.86
CA LEU A 136 1.48 -15.29 12.86
C LEU A 136 2.73 -14.40 12.86
N ALA A 137 3.26 -14.05 11.69
CA ALA A 137 4.38 -13.12 11.58
C ALA A 137 4.04 -11.74 12.17
N LEU A 138 2.82 -11.24 11.92
CA LEU A 138 2.33 -9.99 12.50
C LEU A 138 2.33 -10.04 14.03
N VAL A 139 1.76 -11.11 14.62
CA VAL A 139 1.71 -11.30 16.08
C VAL A 139 3.12 -11.31 16.69
N LEU A 140 4.06 -12.05 16.08
CA LEU A 140 5.44 -12.13 16.57
C LEU A 140 6.13 -10.76 16.56
N ILE A 141 5.95 -9.97 15.50
CA ILE A 141 6.53 -8.62 15.40
C ILE A 141 5.93 -7.68 16.46
N PHE A 142 4.62 -7.80 16.73
CA PHE A 142 3.98 -7.00 17.77
C PHE A 142 4.47 -7.36 19.18
N SER A 143 4.62 -8.66 19.47
CA SER A 143 5.13 -9.12 20.77
C SER A 143 6.57 -8.62 21.05
N ASP A 144 7.42 -8.56 20.02
CA ASP A 144 8.77 -7.99 20.12
C ASP A 144 8.75 -6.49 20.47
N ASN A 145 7.89 -5.73 19.79
CA ASN A 145 7.73 -4.29 20.03
C ASN A 145 7.24 -3.94 21.45
N GLU A 146 6.39 -4.78 22.05
CA GLU A 146 5.95 -4.59 23.44
C GLU A 146 7.05 -4.91 24.44
N GLY A 147 7.81 -5.99 24.21
CA GLY A 147 8.98 -6.35 25.03
C GLY A 147 10.02 -5.23 25.06
N SER A 148 10.32 -4.64 23.89
CA SER A 148 11.28 -3.53 23.74
C SER A 148 10.88 -2.24 24.46
N LYS A 149 9.58 -1.94 24.62
CA LYS A 149 9.13 -0.72 25.33
C LYS A 149 9.15 -0.87 26.85
N SER A 150 9.29 -2.10 27.35
CA SER A 150 9.26 -2.42 28.80
C SER A 150 10.64 -2.51 29.46
N SER A 151 11.74 -2.50 28.69
CA SER A 151 13.12 -2.47 29.18
C SER A 151 13.73 -1.08 29.08
#